data_AF-K1U7B8-F1
#
_entry.id   AF-K1U7B8-F1
#
_cell.length_a   1.000
_cell.length_b   1.000
_cell.length_c   1.000
_cell.angle_alpha   90.00
_cell.angle_beta   90.00
_cell.angle_gamma   90.00
#
_symmetry.space_group_name_H-M   'P 1'
#
loop_
_entity.id
_entity.type
_entity.pdbx_description
1 polymer ?
#
loop_
_entity_poly.entity_id
_entity_poly.type
_entity_poly.pdbx_seq_one_letter_code
_entity_poly.pdbx_strand_id
1 'polypeptide(L)'
;DFTIDGQAIYTSIASLSARERSGFRLKQFSGRFYLTQGCLGFEDASILTDRSEIRIPYISLAGSSWADYRDFIGEVRLDAAVRHTTVSTDDIAYFAPRLRDWHLSFSEIDVEAAGVVSDFTTRIRSMRIGDSTTLSATATLRGLPDIRRTHFDLAVPDLRTSAAAADDLARRIARKPLPGKVRGVLEHAGGVGVDLRFRGLLSSFDMQLAP
;
A
#
# COMPACT_ATOMS: atom_id res chain seq x y z
N ASP A 1 -22.19 14.84 -13.38
CA ASP A 1 -22.62 16.13 -12.80
C ASP A 1 -21.46 16.82 -12.12
N PHE A 2 -21.41 18.14 -12.21
CA PHE A 2 -20.38 19.00 -11.63
C PHE A 2 -21.10 20.17 -10.96
N THR A 3 -20.85 20.36 -9.67
CA THR A 3 -21.50 21.39 -8.85
C THR A 3 -20.44 22.18 -8.12
N ILE A 4 -20.57 23.51 -8.13
CA ILE A 4 -19.80 24.42 -7.28
C ILE A 4 -20.77 25.01 -6.26
N ASP A 5 -20.51 24.78 -4.98
CA ASP A 5 -21.28 25.34 -3.87
C ASP A 5 -20.34 26.13 -2.95
N GLY A 6 -20.33 27.46 -3.11
CA GLY A 6 -19.38 28.33 -2.43
C GLY A 6 -17.92 28.01 -2.80
N GLN A 7 -17.15 27.50 -1.83
CA GLN A 7 -15.76 27.05 -2.04
C GLN A 7 -15.63 25.53 -2.19
N ALA A 8 -16.75 24.81 -2.26
CA ALA A 8 -16.78 23.38 -2.47
C ALA A 8 -17.04 23.04 -3.94
N ILE A 9 -16.29 22.06 -4.45
CA ILE A 9 -16.43 21.46 -5.77
C ILE A 9 -16.81 20.00 -5.56
N TYR A 10 -17.91 19.58 -6.16
CA TYR A 10 -18.34 18.18 -6.20
C TYR A 10 -18.48 17.76 -7.65
N THR A 11 -17.94 16.58 -7.98
CA THR A 11 -18.16 16.01 -9.30
C THR A 11 -18.22 14.49 -9.28
N SER A 12 -19.02 13.95 -10.18
CA SER A 12 -19.08 12.52 -10.44
C SER A 12 -18.37 12.21 -11.75
N ILE A 13 -17.36 11.35 -11.68
CA ILE A 13 -16.63 10.84 -12.83
C ILE A 13 -17.27 9.49 -13.17
N ALA A 14 -18.02 9.46 -14.27
CA ALA A 14 -18.66 8.23 -14.74
C ALA A 14 -17.61 7.26 -15.33
N SER A 15 -16.69 7.77 -16.14
CA SER A 15 -15.56 7.02 -16.67
C SER A 15 -14.52 7.98 -17.22
N LEU A 16 -13.27 7.79 -16.82
CA LEU A 16 -12.09 8.47 -17.34
C LEU A 16 -11.06 7.41 -17.73
N SER A 17 -10.45 7.56 -18.90
CA SER A 17 -9.33 6.73 -19.34
C SER A 17 -8.18 7.63 -19.75
N ALA A 18 -6.94 7.16 -19.54
CA ALA A 18 -5.75 7.93 -19.84
C ALA A 18 -4.58 7.02 -20.18
N ARG A 19 -3.65 7.56 -20.97
CA ARG A 19 -2.36 6.95 -21.26
C ARG A 19 -1.26 7.98 -21.07
N GLU A 20 -0.31 7.67 -20.21
CA GLU A 20 0.85 8.53 -19.94
C GLU A 20 2.03 8.13 -20.85
N ARG A 21 3.00 9.05 -21.06
CA ARG A 21 4.16 8.82 -21.94
C ARG A 21 5.10 7.73 -21.43
N SER A 22 5.14 7.47 -20.13
CA SER A 22 5.86 6.32 -19.54
C SER A 22 5.30 4.97 -19.99
N GLY A 23 4.07 4.95 -20.53
CA GLY A 23 3.34 3.74 -20.86
C GLY A 23 2.28 3.35 -19.84
N PHE A 24 2.17 4.03 -18.70
CA PHE A 24 1.09 3.81 -17.74
C PHE A 24 -0.27 4.00 -18.42
N ARG A 25 -1.14 2.99 -18.28
CA ARG A 25 -2.48 2.99 -18.88
C ARG A 25 -3.54 2.86 -17.80
N LEU A 26 -4.29 3.95 -17.62
CA LEU A 26 -5.53 3.96 -16.88
C LEU A 26 -6.66 3.56 -17.84
N LYS A 27 -7.16 2.34 -17.70
CA LYS A 27 -8.27 1.85 -18.53
C LYS A 27 -9.58 2.52 -18.14
N GLN A 28 -9.82 2.64 -16.84
CA GLN A 28 -11.02 3.24 -16.32
C GLN A 28 -10.75 3.82 -14.93
N PHE A 29 -11.28 5.01 -14.71
CA PHE A 29 -11.46 5.62 -13.42
C PHE A 29 -12.88 6.13 -13.30
N SER A 30 -13.55 5.79 -12.22
CA SER A 30 -14.87 6.29 -11.88
C SER A 30 -14.95 6.59 -10.39
N GLY A 31 -15.87 7.46 -9.98
CA GLY A 31 -16.09 7.76 -8.57
C GLY A 31 -16.63 9.17 -8.36
N ARG A 32 -16.93 9.48 -7.11
CA ARG A 32 -17.36 10.82 -6.69
C ARG A 32 -16.15 11.53 -6.10
N PHE A 33 -15.82 12.69 -6.65
CA PHE A 33 -14.76 13.56 -6.17
C PHE A 33 -15.37 14.74 -5.45
N TYR A 34 -14.74 15.12 -4.34
CA TYR A 34 -15.05 16.36 -3.66
C TYR A 34 -13.77 17.12 -3.33
N LEU A 35 -13.88 18.43 -3.34
CA LEU A 35 -12.85 19.36 -2.91
C LEU A 35 -13.53 20.49 -2.15
N THR A 36 -13.11 20.70 -0.92
CA THR A 36 -13.67 21.71 0.00
C THR A 36 -12.52 22.48 0.64
N GLN A 37 -12.77 23.37 1.61
CA GLN A 37 -11.72 24.17 2.25
C GLN A 37 -10.63 23.30 2.90
N GLY A 38 -9.51 23.08 2.20
CA GLY A 38 -8.37 22.29 2.68
C GLY A 38 -8.55 20.77 2.61
N CYS A 39 -9.68 20.26 2.11
CA CYS A 39 -9.93 18.82 2.04
C CYS A 39 -10.26 18.39 0.61
N LEU A 40 -9.63 17.32 0.16
CA LEU A 40 -9.94 16.66 -1.11
C LEU A 40 -10.12 15.17 -0.89
N GLY A 41 -11.00 14.56 -1.66
CA GLY A 41 -11.23 13.13 -1.51
C GLY A 41 -12.05 12.52 -2.63
N PHE A 42 -12.13 11.19 -2.56
CA PHE A 42 -12.96 10.39 -3.43
C PHE A 42 -13.85 9.47 -2.60
N GLU A 43 -15.05 9.22 -3.09
CA GLU A 43 -16.00 8.24 -2.57
C GLU A 43 -16.43 7.30 -3.70
N ASP A 44 -16.62 6.03 -3.37
CA ASP A 44 -17.01 4.97 -4.30
C ASP A 44 -16.16 4.96 -5.59
N ALA A 45 -14.85 5.16 -5.43
CA ALA A 45 -13.93 5.21 -6.54
C ALA A 45 -13.49 3.82 -6.97
N SER A 46 -13.33 3.65 -8.28
CA SER A 46 -12.80 2.45 -8.92
C SER A 46 -11.73 2.83 -9.92
N ILE A 47 -10.57 2.16 -9.86
CA ILE A 47 -9.44 2.36 -10.76
C ILE A 47 -9.11 1.01 -11.40
N LEU A 48 -9.11 0.96 -12.72
CA LEU A 48 -8.72 -0.19 -13.52
C LEU A 48 -7.52 0.18 -14.40
N THR A 49 -6.48 -0.64 -14.32
CA THR A 49 -5.24 -0.49 -15.10
C THR A 49 -4.98 -1.77 -15.90
N ASP A 50 -3.76 -1.93 -16.43
CA ASP A 50 -3.38 -3.15 -17.12
C ASP A 50 -3.28 -4.37 -16.17
N ARG A 51 -2.89 -4.18 -14.90
CA ARG A 51 -2.65 -5.30 -13.95
C ARG A 51 -3.28 -5.09 -12.56
N SER A 52 -3.99 -4.00 -12.33
CA SER A 52 -4.61 -3.67 -11.05
C SER A 52 -6.08 -3.26 -11.18
N GLU A 53 -6.88 -3.65 -10.20
CA GLU A 53 -8.26 -3.22 -9.96
C GLU A 53 -8.39 -2.76 -8.51
N ILE A 54 -8.61 -1.47 -8.31
CA ILE A 54 -8.63 -0.83 -6.99
C ILE A 54 -10.02 -0.28 -6.74
N ARG A 55 -10.62 -0.68 -5.62
CA ARG A 55 -11.92 -0.16 -5.17
C ARG A 55 -11.72 0.57 -3.86
N ILE A 56 -12.10 1.84 -3.86
CA ILE A 56 -11.85 2.81 -2.80
C ILE A 56 -13.21 3.31 -2.33
N PRO A 57 -13.79 2.71 -1.27
CA PRO A 57 -15.04 3.22 -0.70
C PRO A 57 -14.91 4.69 -0.30
N TYR A 58 -13.76 5.06 0.30
CA TYR A 58 -13.42 6.44 0.57
C TYR A 58 -11.90 6.64 0.65
N ILE A 59 -11.47 7.83 0.27
CA ILE A 59 -10.16 8.40 0.59
C ILE A 59 -10.33 9.89 0.81
N SER A 60 -9.76 10.40 1.90
CA SER A 60 -9.76 11.80 2.28
C SER A 60 -8.34 12.23 2.58
N LEU A 61 -7.97 13.39 2.03
CA LEU A 61 -6.75 14.11 2.31
C LEU A 61 -7.18 15.46 2.87
N ALA A 62 -6.88 15.72 4.13
CA ALA A 62 -7.34 16.91 4.85
C ALA A 62 -6.17 17.68 5.44
N GLY A 63 -5.97 18.91 4.97
CA GLY A 63 -5.22 19.95 5.68
C GLY A 63 -6.19 20.93 6.33
N SER A 64 -5.68 21.78 7.22
CA SER A 64 -6.45 22.91 7.79
C SER A 64 -6.69 24.00 6.75
N SER A 65 -5.84 24.07 5.73
CA SER A 65 -5.96 24.98 4.60
C SER A 65 -5.24 24.45 3.34
N TRP A 66 -5.46 25.09 2.20
CA TRP A 66 -4.67 24.82 0.99
C TRP A 66 -3.17 25.14 1.15
N ALA A 67 -2.81 25.99 2.12
CA ALA A 67 -1.42 26.33 2.38
C ALA A 67 -0.63 25.12 2.92
N ASP A 68 -1.30 24.23 3.63
CA ASP A 68 -0.73 23.04 4.27
C ASP A 68 -0.26 22.01 3.24
N TYR A 69 -0.85 22.00 2.04
CA TYR A 69 -0.44 21.12 0.94
C TYR A 69 0.96 21.44 0.40
N ARG A 70 1.53 22.61 0.74
CA ARG A 70 2.95 22.89 0.49
C ARG A 70 3.87 21.99 1.31
N ASP A 71 3.42 21.53 2.47
CA ASP A 71 4.01 20.44 3.24
C ASP A 71 3.04 19.27 3.33
N PHE A 72 2.75 18.68 2.17
CA PHE A 72 1.84 17.54 2.06
C PHE A 72 2.23 16.39 2.99
N ILE A 73 3.53 16.16 3.20
CA ILE A 73 3.99 15.03 4.02
C ILE A 73 3.77 15.32 5.51
N GLY A 74 4.08 16.53 5.98
CA GLY A 74 4.02 16.87 7.40
C GLY A 74 2.65 17.31 7.91
N GLU A 75 1.79 17.86 7.05
CA GLU A 75 0.58 18.57 7.51
C GLU A 75 -0.73 17.94 7.03
N VAL A 76 -0.71 17.14 5.95
CA VAL A 76 -1.94 16.55 5.41
C VAL A 76 -2.26 15.23 6.12
N ARG A 77 -3.50 15.13 6.59
CA ARG A 77 -4.06 13.93 7.19
C ARG A 77 -4.72 13.07 6.11
N LEU A 78 -4.32 11.81 6.05
CA LEU A 78 -4.94 10.75 5.25
C LEU A 78 -5.97 10.01 6.11
N ASP A 79 -7.14 9.75 5.54
CA ASP A 79 -8.09 8.75 6.02
C ASP A 79 -8.64 7.99 4.81
N ALA A 80 -8.36 6.70 4.70
CA ALA A 80 -8.63 5.92 3.49
C ALA A 80 -8.99 4.47 3.77
N ALA A 81 -9.86 3.94 2.93
CA ALA A 81 -10.12 2.51 2.84
C ALA A 81 -10.01 2.02 1.39
N VAL A 82 -9.46 0.82 1.23
CA VAL A 82 -9.56 0.04 -0.01
C VAL A 82 -10.15 -1.33 0.31
N ARG A 83 -10.96 -1.86 -0.62
CA ARG A 83 -11.66 -3.13 -0.44
C ARG A 83 -11.60 -3.97 -1.69
N HIS A 84 -11.59 -5.30 -1.54
CA HIS A 84 -11.65 -6.25 -2.66
C HIS A 84 -10.72 -5.88 -3.82
N THR A 85 -9.53 -5.40 -3.47
CA THR A 85 -8.61 -4.76 -4.41
C THR A 85 -7.51 -5.74 -4.82
N THR A 86 -7.09 -5.64 -6.08
CA THR A 86 -5.89 -6.31 -6.62
C THR A 86 -4.93 -5.26 -7.16
N VAL A 87 -3.66 -5.33 -6.75
CA VAL A 87 -2.61 -4.41 -7.19
C VAL A 87 -1.36 -5.16 -7.59
N SER A 88 -0.81 -4.80 -8.74
CA SER A 88 0.50 -5.24 -9.19
C SER A 88 1.57 -4.20 -8.85
N THR A 89 2.74 -4.66 -8.38
CA THR A 89 3.90 -3.78 -8.19
C THR A 89 4.37 -3.14 -9.49
N ASP A 90 4.07 -3.74 -10.64
CA ASP A 90 4.43 -3.18 -11.94
C ASP A 90 3.64 -1.90 -12.26
N ASP A 91 2.37 -1.84 -11.84
CA ASP A 91 1.55 -0.64 -11.96
C ASP A 91 1.98 0.42 -10.93
N ILE A 92 2.30 0.03 -9.70
CA ILE A 92 2.84 0.95 -8.68
C ILE A 92 4.20 1.51 -9.13
N ALA A 93 5.03 0.72 -9.83
CA ALA A 93 6.38 1.09 -10.23
C ALA A 93 6.45 2.26 -11.21
N TYR A 94 5.34 2.65 -11.83
CA TYR A 94 5.23 3.93 -12.56
C TYR A 94 5.38 5.15 -11.64
N PHE A 95 4.98 5.02 -10.37
CA PHE A 95 5.02 6.08 -9.36
C PHE A 95 6.11 5.85 -8.30
N ALA A 96 6.45 4.58 -8.02
CA ALA A 96 7.49 4.18 -7.10
C ALA A 96 8.51 3.24 -7.79
N PRO A 97 9.46 3.78 -8.58
CA PRO A 97 10.36 2.97 -9.42
C PRO A 97 11.17 1.89 -8.68
N ARG A 98 11.37 2.03 -7.36
CA ARG A 98 12.06 1.03 -6.52
C ARG A 98 11.35 -0.32 -6.47
N LEU A 99 10.06 -0.38 -6.81
CA LEU A 99 9.27 -1.63 -6.81
C LEU A 99 9.32 -2.37 -8.15
N ARG A 100 10.02 -1.81 -9.16
CA ARG A 100 10.02 -2.33 -10.54
C ARG A 100 10.50 -3.78 -10.63
N ASP A 101 11.43 -4.18 -9.78
CA ASP A 101 12.01 -5.53 -9.84
C ASP A 101 11.24 -6.58 -9.01
N TRP A 102 10.18 -6.18 -8.30
CA TRP A 102 9.46 -7.08 -7.40
C TRP A 102 8.56 -8.04 -8.19
N HIS A 103 7.88 -7.52 -9.21
CA HIS A 103 6.92 -8.26 -10.05
C HIS A 103 5.91 -9.08 -9.22
N LEU A 104 5.39 -8.48 -8.15
CA LEU A 104 4.43 -9.10 -7.23
C LEU A 104 3.00 -8.66 -7.54
N SER A 105 2.05 -9.55 -7.25
CA SER A 105 0.62 -9.25 -7.24
C SER A 105 0.07 -9.43 -5.83
N PHE A 106 -0.65 -8.42 -5.37
CA PHE A 106 -1.40 -8.41 -4.13
C PHE A 106 -2.88 -8.48 -4.47
N SER A 107 -3.63 -9.40 -3.86
CA SER A 107 -5.08 -9.56 -4.09
C SER A 107 -5.84 -9.70 -2.77
N GLU A 108 -7.17 -9.65 -2.83
CA GLU A 108 -8.05 -9.68 -1.65
C GLU A 108 -7.66 -8.62 -0.60
N ILE A 109 -7.23 -7.45 -1.08
CA ILE A 109 -6.73 -6.38 -0.23
C ILE A 109 -7.93 -5.66 0.40
N ASP A 110 -8.05 -5.78 1.71
CA ASP A 110 -8.94 -4.98 2.55
C ASP A 110 -8.09 -4.22 3.57
N VAL A 111 -7.93 -2.92 3.35
CA VAL A 111 -7.02 -2.06 4.12
C VAL A 111 -7.69 -0.77 4.54
N GLU A 112 -7.40 -0.32 5.75
CA GLU A 112 -7.74 1.01 6.27
C GLU A 112 -6.45 1.72 6.68
N ALA A 113 -6.30 2.99 6.36
CA ALA A 113 -5.15 3.80 6.74
C ALA A 113 -5.59 5.16 7.25
N ALA A 114 -5.03 5.60 8.36
CA ALA A 114 -5.34 6.88 8.98
C ALA A 114 -4.11 7.50 9.65
N GLY A 115 -3.97 8.81 9.57
CA GLY A 115 -2.89 9.57 10.21
C GLY A 115 -2.39 10.71 9.35
N VAL A 116 -1.27 11.32 9.74
CA VAL A 116 -0.57 12.31 8.91
C VAL A 116 0.26 11.54 7.87
N VAL A 117 0.48 12.08 6.67
CA VAL A 117 1.25 11.36 5.64
C VAL A 117 2.67 10.98 6.12
N SER A 118 3.29 11.78 6.99
CA SER A 118 4.57 11.47 7.64
C SER A 118 4.49 10.39 8.73
N ASP A 119 3.29 10.22 9.32
CA ASP A 119 3.01 9.35 10.47
C ASP A 119 1.58 8.79 10.39
N PHE A 120 1.44 7.60 9.82
CA PHE A 120 0.14 6.94 9.68
C PHE A 120 0.16 5.50 10.14
N THR A 121 -1.01 5.06 10.57
CA THR A 121 -1.32 3.68 10.91
C THR A 121 -2.15 3.06 9.81
N THR A 122 -1.89 1.79 9.53
CA THR A 122 -2.61 0.98 8.57
C THR A 122 -3.05 -0.31 9.22
N ARG A 123 -4.31 -0.68 9.00
CA ARG A 123 -4.87 -1.98 9.36
C ARG A 123 -5.18 -2.75 8.08
N ILE A 124 -4.50 -3.88 7.92
CA ILE A 124 -4.72 -4.84 6.84
C ILE A 124 -5.60 -5.95 7.41
N ARG A 125 -6.86 -6.00 6.99
CA ARG A 125 -7.81 -7.04 7.40
C ARG A 125 -7.53 -8.35 6.66
N SER A 126 -7.28 -8.25 5.36
CA SER A 126 -6.87 -9.36 4.52
C SER A 126 -5.96 -8.85 3.40
N MET A 127 -5.02 -9.71 3.02
CA MET A 127 -4.19 -9.54 1.83
C MET A 127 -3.64 -10.90 1.44
N ARG A 128 -3.68 -11.21 0.15
CA ARG A 128 -2.95 -12.31 -0.45
C ARG A 128 -1.79 -11.78 -1.28
N ILE A 129 -0.64 -12.44 -1.21
CA ILE A 129 0.55 -12.17 -2.02
C ILE A 129 0.87 -13.41 -2.85
N GLY A 130 0.88 -13.26 -4.17
CA GLY A 130 0.97 -14.39 -5.09
C GLY A 130 -0.13 -15.43 -4.80
N ASP A 131 0.19 -16.71 -4.96
CA ASP A 131 -0.82 -17.78 -4.88
C ASP A 131 -0.90 -18.46 -3.51
N SER A 132 0.02 -18.17 -2.58
CA SER A 132 0.25 -19.04 -1.42
C SER A 132 0.64 -18.31 -0.14
N THR A 133 0.63 -16.98 -0.13
CA THR A 133 0.82 -16.20 1.10
C THR A 133 -0.42 -15.38 1.39
N THR A 134 -1.00 -15.54 2.58
CA THR A 134 -2.10 -14.69 3.06
C THR A 134 -1.73 -14.08 4.39
N LEU A 135 -2.14 -12.83 4.64
CA LEU A 135 -1.86 -12.16 5.89
C LEU A 135 -2.98 -11.22 6.34
N SER A 136 -3.02 -10.99 7.65
CA SER A 136 -3.59 -9.78 8.26
C SER A 136 -2.48 -9.07 9.03
N ALA A 137 -2.56 -7.73 9.12
CA ALA A 137 -1.52 -6.97 9.80
C ALA A 137 -2.02 -5.63 10.35
N THR A 138 -1.26 -5.07 11.28
CA THR A 138 -1.31 -3.65 11.63
C THR A 138 0.09 -3.09 11.48
N ALA A 139 0.22 -1.95 10.80
CA ALA A 139 1.48 -1.28 10.57
C ALA A 139 1.37 0.18 11.03
N THR A 140 2.42 0.72 11.62
CA THR A 140 2.57 2.17 11.85
C THR A 140 3.89 2.59 11.23
N LEU A 141 3.86 3.63 10.39
CA LEU A 141 5.01 4.17 9.70
C LEU A 141 5.24 5.59 10.20
N ARG A 142 6.46 5.89 10.67
CA ARG A 142 6.83 7.18 11.25
C ARG A 142 8.08 7.74 10.61
N GLY A 143 8.01 8.96 10.06
CA GLY A 143 9.16 9.66 9.47
C GLY A 143 9.33 9.48 7.97
N LEU A 144 8.22 9.38 7.22
CA LEU A 144 8.26 9.57 5.77
C LEU A 144 8.62 11.03 5.40
N PRO A 145 9.18 11.30 4.20
CA PRO A 145 9.35 10.37 3.07
C PRO A 145 10.72 9.66 3.04
N ASP A 146 11.64 9.97 3.95
CA ASP A 146 12.95 9.31 3.99
C ASP A 146 12.84 7.89 4.57
N ILE A 147 12.54 6.94 3.68
CA ILE A 147 12.34 5.53 3.99
C ILE A 147 13.49 4.90 4.81
N ARG A 148 14.71 5.44 4.71
CA ARG A 148 15.88 4.93 5.47
C ARG A 148 15.82 5.31 6.95
N ARG A 149 15.10 6.38 7.27
CA ARG A 149 14.90 6.92 8.63
C ARG A 149 13.49 6.67 9.14
N THR A 150 12.61 6.12 8.30
CA THR A 150 11.26 5.72 8.69
C THR A 150 11.31 4.57 9.69
N HIS A 151 10.64 4.75 10.82
CA HIS A 151 10.41 3.71 11.82
C HIS A 151 9.13 2.96 11.48
N PHE A 152 9.20 1.64 11.47
CA PHE A 152 8.06 0.76 11.26
C PHE A 152 7.76 0.01 12.56
N ASP A 153 6.49 -0.03 12.93
CA ASP A 153 5.93 -0.98 13.92
C ASP A 153 4.89 -1.83 13.20
N LEU A 154 5.25 -3.08 12.91
CA LEU A 154 4.44 -4.02 12.15
C LEU A 154 4.10 -5.23 13.03
N ALA A 155 2.82 -5.58 13.10
CA ALA A 155 2.32 -6.80 13.71
C ALA A 155 1.51 -7.58 12.67
N VAL A 156 1.84 -8.85 12.46
CA VAL A 156 1.22 -9.76 11.49
C VAL A 156 0.79 -11.03 12.24
N PRO A 157 -0.38 -11.03 12.90
CA PRO A 157 -0.82 -12.14 13.77
C PRO A 157 -1.42 -13.33 13.01
N ASP A 158 -1.52 -13.28 11.68
CA ASP A 158 -2.00 -14.41 10.89
C ASP A 158 -1.32 -14.41 9.53
N LEU A 159 0.00 -14.62 9.52
CA LEU A 159 0.72 -14.89 8.27
C LEU A 159 0.63 -16.39 7.98
N ARG A 160 0.03 -16.75 6.85
CA ARG A 160 0.10 -18.11 6.29
C ARG A 160 0.94 -18.10 5.05
N THR A 161 1.97 -18.95 4.98
CA THR A 161 2.85 -19.06 3.82
C THR A 161 3.48 -20.45 3.72
N SER A 162 3.94 -20.81 2.52
CA SER A 162 4.79 -21.99 2.29
C SER A 162 6.26 -21.59 2.26
N ALA A 163 7.17 -22.55 2.49
CA ALA A 163 8.60 -22.30 2.40
C ALA A 163 9.03 -21.78 1.02
N ALA A 164 8.45 -22.33 -0.06
CA ALA A 164 8.73 -21.90 -1.42
C ALA A 164 8.24 -20.47 -1.69
N ALA A 165 7.05 -20.14 -1.23
CA ALA A 165 6.47 -18.80 -1.39
C ALA A 165 7.28 -17.75 -0.60
N ALA A 166 7.65 -18.07 0.63
CA ALA A 166 8.46 -17.18 1.46
C ALA A 166 9.87 -16.99 0.88
N ASP A 167 10.47 -18.02 0.28
CA ASP A 167 11.76 -17.91 -0.43
C ASP A 167 11.65 -17.04 -1.68
N ASP A 168 10.58 -17.20 -2.47
CA ASP A 168 10.31 -16.34 -3.63
C ASP A 168 10.12 -14.88 -3.22
N LEU A 169 9.35 -14.61 -2.16
CA LEU A 169 9.17 -13.26 -1.60
C LEU A 169 10.51 -12.66 -1.14
N ALA A 170 11.34 -13.42 -0.43
CA ALA A 170 12.66 -12.97 0.00
C ALA A 170 13.55 -12.61 -1.19
N ARG A 171 13.53 -13.42 -2.26
CA ARG A 171 14.31 -13.15 -3.47
C ARG A 171 13.83 -11.90 -4.21
N ARG A 172 12.52 -11.69 -4.31
CA ARG A 172 11.96 -10.52 -5.03
C ARG A 172 12.13 -9.22 -4.26
N ILE A 173 11.97 -9.25 -2.94
CA ILE A 173 11.99 -8.06 -2.10
C ILE A 173 13.41 -7.76 -1.59
N ALA A 174 14.05 -8.75 -0.96
CA ALA A 174 15.37 -8.60 -0.32
C ALA A 174 16.54 -8.97 -1.25
N ARG A 175 16.26 -9.45 -2.47
CA ARG A 175 17.27 -9.91 -3.44
C ARG A 175 18.18 -11.01 -2.90
N LYS A 176 17.69 -11.77 -1.91
CA LYS A 176 18.41 -12.85 -1.24
C LYS A 176 17.45 -14.01 -0.94
N PRO A 177 17.91 -15.27 -1.01
CA PRO A 177 17.11 -16.41 -0.58
C PRO A 177 16.82 -16.35 0.93
N LEU A 178 15.80 -17.08 1.36
CA LEU A 178 15.61 -17.33 2.78
C LEU A 178 16.81 -18.09 3.36
N PRO A 179 17.27 -17.73 4.58
CA PRO A 179 18.28 -18.52 5.27
C PRO A 179 17.84 -19.98 5.42
N GLY A 180 18.73 -20.94 5.17
CA GLY A 180 18.41 -22.37 5.16
C GLY A 180 17.75 -22.87 6.45
N LYS A 181 18.12 -22.29 7.60
CA LYS A 181 17.48 -22.59 8.90
C LYS A 181 16.00 -22.20 8.91
N VAL A 182 15.66 -21.01 8.42
CA VAL A 182 14.27 -20.53 8.36
C VAL A 182 13.47 -21.35 7.36
N ARG A 183 14.06 -21.63 6.19
CA ARG A 183 13.44 -22.48 5.17
C ARG A 183 13.13 -23.87 5.73
N GLY A 184 14.09 -24.51 6.41
CA GLY A 184 13.88 -25.81 7.03
C GLY A 184 12.72 -25.80 8.03
N VAL A 185 12.63 -24.79 8.89
CA VAL A 185 11.50 -24.65 9.84
C VAL A 185 10.16 -24.58 9.10
N LEU A 186 10.08 -23.78 8.03
CA LEU A 186 8.84 -23.63 7.24
C LEU A 186 8.47 -24.92 6.49
N GLU A 187 9.45 -25.67 5.98
CA GLU A 187 9.23 -26.94 5.26
C GLU A 187 8.66 -28.03 6.18
N HIS A 188 9.18 -28.16 7.41
CA HIS A 188 8.73 -29.18 8.36
C HIS A 188 7.34 -28.89 8.94
N ALA A 189 6.96 -27.61 9.00
CA ALA A 189 5.70 -27.19 9.59
C ALA A 189 4.51 -27.22 8.60
N GLY A 190 4.72 -27.57 7.32
CA GLY A 190 3.64 -27.91 6.38
C GLY A 190 2.73 -26.74 5.94
N GLY A 191 3.19 -25.50 6.09
CA GLY A 191 2.39 -24.28 5.93
C GLY A 191 2.11 -23.68 7.31
N VAL A 192 2.74 -22.54 7.59
CA VAL A 192 2.84 -22.03 8.97
C VAL A 192 1.95 -20.81 9.11
N GLY A 193 1.04 -20.84 10.08
CA GLY A 193 0.48 -19.64 10.70
C GLY A 193 1.53 -19.05 11.64
N VAL A 194 2.15 -17.93 11.27
CA VAL A 194 3.19 -17.28 12.06
C VAL A 194 2.71 -15.90 12.52
N ASP A 195 2.90 -15.64 13.80
CA ASP A 195 2.80 -14.29 14.35
C ASP A 195 4.16 -13.59 14.16
N LEU A 196 4.20 -12.59 13.29
CA LEU A 196 5.39 -11.74 13.14
C LEU A 196 5.20 -10.39 13.83
N ARG A 197 6.24 -9.93 14.51
CA ARG A 197 6.34 -8.55 14.97
C ARG A 197 7.67 -7.96 14.54
N PHE A 198 7.62 -6.73 14.07
CA PHE A 198 8.79 -5.95 13.70
C PHE A 198 8.67 -4.55 14.26
N ARG A 199 9.75 -4.07 14.88
CA ARG A 199 9.91 -2.69 15.33
C ARG A 199 11.31 -2.22 15.02
N GLY A 200 11.44 -1.18 14.19
CA GLY A 200 12.75 -0.63 13.86
C GLY A 200 12.79 0.16 12.56
N LEU A 201 14.00 0.46 12.10
CA LEU A 201 14.27 1.07 10.81
C LEU A 201 14.31 0.00 9.72
N LEU A 202 14.02 0.36 8.47
CA LEU A 202 14.21 -0.58 7.36
C LEU A 202 15.67 -1.03 7.22
N SER A 203 16.65 -0.20 7.60
CA SER A 203 18.07 -0.59 7.64
C SER A 203 18.36 -1.71 8.65
N SER A 204 17.49 -1.94 9.63
CA SER A 204 17.61 -3.11 10.52
C SER A 204 17.33 -4.43 9.80
N PHE A 205 16.74 -4.41 8.60
CA PHE A 205 16.61 -5.57 7.71
C PHE A 205 17.89 -5.89 6.92
N ASP A 206 18.82 -4.94 6.77
CA ASP A 206 20.20 -5.28 6.39
C ASP A 206 20.82 -5.99 7.60
N MET A 207 20.43 -7.25 7.80
CA MET A 207 21.04 -8.15 8.74
C MET A 207 22.53 -8.17 8.40
N GLN A 208 23.31 -7.48 9.24
CA GLN A 208 24.70 -7.82 9.43
C GLN A 208 24.70 -9.29 9.85
N LEU A 209 25.04 -10.17 8.90
CA LEU A 209 25.54 -11.48 9.23
C LEU A 209 26.83 -11.21 10.01
N ALA A 210 26.75 -11.29 11.33
CA ALA A 210 27.95 -11.37 12.13
C ALA A 210 28.78 -12.58 11.63
N PRO A 211 30.11 -12.44 11.54
CA PRO A 211 30.99 -13.46 10.97
C PRO A 211 30.90 -14.82 11.68
#